data_AF-A0A7Y4MV12-F1
#
_entry.id   AF-A0A7Y4MV12-F1
#
_cell.length_a   1.000
_cell.length_b   1.000
_cell.length_c   1.000
_cell.angle_alpha   90.00
_cell.angle_beta   90.00
_cell.angle_gamma   90.00
#
_symmetry.space_group_name_H-M   'P 1'
#
loop_
_entity.id
_entity.type
_entity.pdbx_description
1 polymer ?
#
loop_
_entity_poly.entity_id
_entity_poly.type
_entity_poly.pdbx_seq_one_letter_code
_entity_poly.pdbx_strand_id
1 'polypeptide(L)'
;MSYPPRLAHLATRAVVVAKLVPTYAQAHHIDEEEAAQRLSSALSGRMLPTLLDATWTAMRGKAKRLTDDGLVEKVAATLSERPLRPGRIAPVGPALSAFFILVDLEVGTAGDAARRVMESDEGRRRGEEGLAEAGRFLAAELTRGK
;
A
#
# COMPACT_ATOMS: atom_id res chain seq x y z
N MET A 1 -12.62 8.02 11.02
CA MET A 1 -11.95 7.83 9.72
C MET A 1 -10.84 8.87 9.63
N SER A 2 -9.60 8.47 9.30
CA SER A 2 -8.46 9.39 9.27
C SER A 2 -8.17 9.95 7.87
N TYR A 3 -8.91 9.51 6.83
CA TYR A 3 -8.86 10.03 5.46
C TYR A 3 -10.24 10.47 4.91
N PRO A 4 -10.31 11.37 3.91
CA PRO A 4 -11.55 11.77 3.26
C PRO A 4 -12.22 10.59 2.52
N PRO A 5 -13.55 10.38 2.62
CA PRO A 5 -14.24 9.24 1.98
C PRO A 5 -13.98 9.12 0.47
N ARG A 6 -13.87 10.26 -0.23
CA ARG A 6 -13.56 10.31 -1.67
C ARG A 6 -12.23 9.65 -2.02
N LEU A 7 -11.26 9.63 -1.10
CA LEU A 7 -10.00 8.89 -1.31
C LEU A 7 -10.25 7.40 -1.51
N ALA A 8 -11.10 6.76 -0.69
CA ALA A 8 -11.39 5.34 -0.82
C ALA A 8 -12.16 5.01 -2.11
N HIS A 9 -12.97 5.94 -2.63
CA HIS A 9 -13.63 5.79 -3.92
C HIS A 9 -12.67 5.91 -5.11
N LEU A 10 -11.58 6.68 -4.98
CA LEU A 10 -10.55 6.84 -6.00
C LEU A 10 -9.50 5.71 -5.95
N ALA A 11 -8.93 5.49 -4.77
CA ALA A 11 -7.94 4.46 -4.48
C ALA A 11 -8.63 3.15 -4.07
N THR A 12 -9.44 2.62 -4.99
CA THR A 12 -10.13 1.33 -4.78
C THR A 12 -9.13 0.19 -4.60
N ARG A 13 -9.58 -0.95 -4.07
CA ARG A 13 -8.73 -2.15 -3.92
C ARG A 13 -7.98 -2.50 -5.21
N ALA A 14 -8.66 -2.48 -6.36
CA ALA A 14 -8.04 -2.77 -7.66
C ALA A 14 -6.93 -1.78 -8.01
N VAL A 15 -7.13 -0.49 -7.74
CA VAL A 15 -6.10 0.55 -7.95
C VAL A 15 -4.90 0.30 -7.05
N VAL A 16 -5.13 0.04 -5.75
CA VAL A 16 -4.07 -0.22 -4.77
C VAL A 16 -3.27 -1.47 -5.15
N VAL A 17 -3.94 -2.56 -5.49
CA VAL A 17 -3.31 -3.80 -5.98
C VAL A 17 -2.43 -3.49 -7.20
N ALA A 18 -2.97 -2.80 -8.21
CA ALA A 18 -2.21 -2.44 -9.41
C ALA A 18 -0.93 -1.63 -9.09
N LYS A 19 -0.92 -0.81 -8.04
CA LYS A 19 0.30 -0.08 -7.63
C LYS A 19 1.32 -0.97 -6.94
N LEU A 20 0.88 -1.95 -6.16
CA LEU A 20 1.76 -2.79 -5.35
C LEU A 20 2.31 -4.01 -6.12
N VAL A 21 1.54 -4.54 -7.09
CA VAL A 21 1.84 -5.79 -7.80
C VAL A 21 3.29 -5.89 -8.29
N PRO A 22 3.84 -4.91 -9.04
CA PRO A 22 5.19 -5.08 -9.59
C PRO A 22 6.27 -5.24 -8.52
N THR A 23 6.13 -4.53 -7.39
CA THR A 23 7.10 -4.61 -6.29
C THR A 23 6.93 -5.91 -5.50
N TYR A 24 5.69 -6.32 -5.23
CA TYR A 24 5.41 -7.57 -4.52
C TYR A 24 5.85 -8.80 -5.35
N ALA A 25 5.51 -8.84 -6.64
CA ALA A 25 5.93 -9.90 -7.56
C ALA A 25 7.46 -10.05 -7.58
N GLN A 26 8.18 -8.93 -7.71
CA GLN A 26 9.64 -8.93 -7.67
C GLN A 26 10.20 -9.41 -6.33
N ALA A 27 9.64 -8.95 -5.20
CA ALA A 27 10.11 -9.31 -3.87
C ALA A 27 9.94 -10.81 -3.55
N HIS A 28 8.86 -11.41 -4.08
CA HIS A 28 8.51 -12.81 -3.84
C HIS A 28 8.98 -13.76 -4.95
N HIS A 29 9.57 -13.24 -6.03
CA HIS A 29 9.96 -14.02 -7.22
C HIS A 29 8.80 -14.86 -7.80
N ILE A 30 7.61 -14.26 -7.83
CA ILE A 30 6.39 -14.84 -8.42
C ILE A 30 5.92 -14.00 -9.60
N ASP A 31 5.00 -14.53 -10.40
CA ASP A 31 4.39 -13.76 -11.49
C ASP A 31 3.38 -12.71 -10.98
N GLU A 32 3.07 -11.75 -11.84
CA GLU A 32 2.18 -10.63 -11.49
C GLU A 32 0.72 -11.06 -11.26
N GLU A 33 0.28 -12.16 -11.86
CA GLU A 33 -1.09 -12.67 -11.68
C GLU A 33 -1.25 -13.26 -10.29
N GLU A 34 -0.31 -14.11 -9.87
CA GLU A 34 -0.27 -14.66 -8.52
C GLU A 34 -0.12 -13.54 -7.47
N ALA A 35 0.78 -12.58 -7.72
CA ALA A 35 0.95 -11.40 -6.87
C ALA A 35 -0.36 -10.61 -6.71
N ALA A 36 -1.08 -10.37 -7.80
CA ALA A 36 -2.35 -9.65 -7.77
C ALA A 36 -3.42 -10.39 -6.97
N GLN A 37 -3.51 -11.72 -7.10
CA GLN A 37 -4.45 -12.55 -6.35
C GLN A 37 -4.18 -12.50 -4.84
N ARG A 38 -2.91 -12.65 -4.43
CA ARG A 38 -2.50 -12.56 -3.02
C ARG A 38 -2.77 -11.17 -2.45
N LEU A 39 -2.33 -10.11 -3.13
CA LEU A 39 -2.58 -8.73 -2.68
C LEU A 39 -4.07 -8.40 -2.60
N SER A 40 -4.88 -8.82 -3.59
CA SER A 40 -6.32 -8.59 -3.57
C SER A 40 -7.00 -9.29 -2.40
N SER A 41 -6.55 -10.51 -2.06
CA SER A 41 -7.05 -11.28 -0.92
C SER A 41 -6.70 -10.61 0.41
N ALA A 42 -5.44 -10.21 0.62
CA ALA A 42 -5.00 -9.49 1.82
C ALA A 42 -5.75 -8.16 2.02
N LEU A 43 -5.97 -7.42 0.93
CA LEU A 43 -6.62 -6.11 0.94
C LEU A 43 -8.16 -6.19 0.93
N SER A 44 -8.74 -7.38 1.09
CA SER A 44 -10.20 -7.55 1.18
C SER A 44 -10.77 -7.10 2.54
N GLY A 45 -9.95 -7.12 3.60
CA GLY A 45 -10.33 -6.82 4.96
C GLY A 45 -9.79 -5.48 5.49
N ARG A 46 -9.40 -5.46 6.77
CA ARG A 46 -8.98 -4.25 7.49
C ARG A 46 -7.66 -3.65 6.99
N MET A 47 -6.82 -4.43 6.31
CA MET A 47 -5.53 -3.96 5.81
C MET A 47 -5.67 -2.80 4.80
N LEU A 48 -6.69 -2.81 3.95
CA LEU A 48 -6.89 -1.74 2.97
C LEU A 48 -7.20 -0.39 3.64
N PRO A 49 -8.20 -0.25 4.52
CA PRO A 49 -8.41 0.98 5.28
C PRO A 49 -7.16 1.45 6.04
N THR A 50 -6.44 0.56 6.71
CA THR A 50 -5.20 0.91 7.44
C THR A 50 -4.11 1.44 6.51
N LEU A 51 -3.94 0.81 5.34
CA LEU A 51 -2.99 1.28 4.33
C LEU A 51 -3.41 2.65 3.78
N LEU A 52 -4.71 2.88 3.52
CA LEU A 52 -5.22 4.17 3.07
C LEU A 52 -5.04 5.28 4.12
N ASP A 53 -5.19 4.98 5.41
CA ASP A 53 -4.89 5.91 6.52
C ASP A 53 -3.39 6.30 6.51
N ALA A 54 -2.49 5.31 6.36
CA ALA A 54 -1.04 5.55 6.25
C ALA A 54 -0.68 6.37 5.00
N THR A 55 -1.30 6.04 3.86
CA THR A 55 -1.13 6.77 2.60
C THR A 55 -1.59 8.22 2.71
N TRP A 56 -2.75 8.46 3.32
CA TRP A 56 -3.25 9.82 3.53
C TRP A 56 -2.33 10.63 4.44
N THR A 57 -1.87 10.03 5.53
CA THR A 57 -0.88 10.64 6.44
C THR A 57 0.39 11.03 5.67
N ALA A 58 0.91 10.15 4.82
CA ALA A 58 2.08 10.43 3.99
C ALA A 58 1.83 11.57 2.97
N MET A 59 0.67 11.60 2.32
CA MET A 59 0.31 12.66 1.37
C MET A 59 0.27 14.03 2.04
N ARG A 60 -0.40 14.15 3.19
CA ARG A 60 -0.46 15.41 3.95
C ARG A 60 0.92 15.88 4.41
N GLY A 61 1.80 14.96 4.83
CA GLY A 61 3.16 15.29 5.23
C GLY A 61 4.02 15.90 4.10
N LYS A 62 3.78 15.46 2.85
CA LYS A 62 4.54 15.90 1.67
C LYS A 62 3.95 17.14 1.01
N ALA A 63 2.63 17.26 0.95
CA ALA A 63 1.94 18.31 0.20
C ALA A 63 1.52 19.49 1.09
N LYS A 64 2.49 20.13 1.79
CA LYS A 64 2.24 21.23 2.74
C LYS A 64 1.50 22.46 2.18
N ARG A 65 1.36 22.57 0.85
CA ARG A 65 0.72 23.69 0.16
C ARG A 65 -0.68 23.37 -0.37
N LEU A 66 -1.11 22.11 -0.30
CA LEU A 66 -2.44 21.71 -0.76
C LEU A 66 -3.36 21.52 0.44
N THR A 67 -4.62 21.94 0.28
CA THR A 67 -5.69 21.54 1.18
C THR A 67 -6.02 20.07 0.99
N ASP A 68 -6.78 19.49 1.93
CA ASP A 68 -7.27 18.11 1.81
C ASP A 68 -8.07 17.92 0.50
N ASP A 69 -8.93 18.86 0.13
CA ASP A 69 -9.66 18.82 -1.16
C ASP A 69 -8.70 18.89 -2.36
N GLY A 70 -7.71 19.80 -2.33
CA GLY A 70 -6.71 19.92 -3.39
C GLY A 70 -5.86 18.66 -3.55
N LEU A 71 -5.58 17.95 -2.44
CA LEU A 71 -4.91 16.65 -2.47
C LEU A 71 -5.78 15.57 -3.12
N VAL A 72 -7.06 15.52 -2.77
CA VAL A 72 -8.01 14.57 -3.39
C VAL A 72 -8.18 14.84 -4.87
N GLU A 73 -8.27 16.10 -5.30
CA GLU A 73 -8.30 16.46 -6.72
C GLU A 73 -7.02 16.05 -7.45
N LYS A 74 -5.87 16.19 -6.80
CA LYS A 74 -4.61 15.71 -7.37
C LYS A 74 -4.64 14.19 -7.59
N VAL A 75 -5.14 13.43 -6.63
CA VAL A 75 -5.30 11.97 -6.77
C VAL A 75 -6.26 11.64 -7.94
N ALA A 76 -7.39 12.33 -8.01
CA ALA A 76 -8.35 12.15 -9.10
C ALA A 76 -7.71 12.44 -10.47
N ALA A 77 -6.95 13.53 -10.59
CA ALA A 77 -6.25 13.89 -11.81
C ALA A 77 -5.21 12.83 -12.22
N THR A 78 -4.41 12.33 -11.27
CA THR A 78 -3.42 11.27 -11.52
C THR A 78 -4.08 9.96 -11.99
N LEU A 79 -5.27 9.62 -11.49
CA LEU A 79 -5.98 8.38 -11.81
C LEU A 79 -6.93 8.49 -13.01
N SER A 80 -7.21 9.70 -13.52
CA SER A 80 -8.24 9.98 -14.52
C SER A 80 -8.22 9.10 -15.78
N GLU A 81 -7.04 8.88 -16.37
CA GLU A 81 -6.93 8.16 -17.65
C GLU A 81 -6.54 6.68 -17.48
N ARG A 82 -5.66 6.38 -16.53
CA ARG A 82 -5.07 5.05 -16.36
C ARG A 82 -5.03 4.65 -14.89
N PRO A 83 -6.19 4.48 -14.23
CA PRO A 83 -6.25 4.20 -12.80
C PRO A 83 -5.51 2.91 -12.44
N LEU A 84 -5.60 1.90 -13.32
CA LEU A 84 -4.95 0.60 -13.16
C LEU A 84 -3.53 0.51 -13.76
N ARG A 85 -2.92 1.64 -14.18
CA ARG A 85 -1.51 1.63 -14.61
C ARG A 85 -0.65 1.05 -13.49
N PRO A 86 0.19 0.03 -13.75
CA PRO A 86 1.03 -0.55 -12.72
C PRO A 86 1.88 0.51 -11.99
N GLY A 87 2.15 0.23 -10.73
CA GLY A 87 3.07 1.04 -9.94
C GLY A 87 4.50 0.93 -10.45
N ARG A 88 5.35 1.87 -10.07
CA ARG A 88 6.79 1.68 -10.24
C ARG A 88 7.28 0.59 -9.28
N ILE A 89 8.31 -0.15 -9.69
CA ILE A 89 9.01 -1.05 -8.78
C ILE A 89 9.78 -0.21 -7.76
N ALA A 90 9.54 -0.45 -6.47
CA ALA A 90 10.27 0.19 -5.39
C ALA A 90 11.43 -0.70 -4.90
N PRO A 91 12.56 -0.11 -4.46
CA PRO A 91 13.60 -0.86 -3.75
C PRO A 91 13.03 -1.50 -2.48
N VAL A 92 13.19 -2.82 -2.35
CA VAL A 92 12.68 -3.58 -1.21
C VAL A 92 13.68 -3.49 -0.07
N GLY A 93 13.44 -2.56 0.85
CA GLY A 93 14.16 -2.44 2.12
C GLY A 93 13.42 -3.11 3.29
N PRO A 94 14.01 -3.13 4.50
CA PRO A 94 13.45 -3.85 5.65
C PRO A 94 12.00 -3.50 6.01
N ALA A 95 11.62 -2.22 5.91
CA ALA A 95 10.24 -1.79 6.19
C ALA A 95 9.25 -2.35 5.16
N LEU A 96 9.57 -2.25 3.86
CA LEU A 96 8.68 -2.78 2.83
C LEU A 96 8.61 -4.31 2.86
N SER A 97 9.71 -4.98 3.21
CA SER A 97 9.70 -6.43 3.49
C SER A 97 8.78 -6.78 4.66
N ALA A 98 8.79 -5.99 5.76
CA ALA A 98 7.88 -6.20 6.89
C ALA A 98 6.42 -6.05 6.48
N PHE A 99 6.09 -5.08 5.62
CA PHE A 99 4.75 -4.95 5.04
C PHE A 99 4.35 -6.17 4.21
N PHE A 100 5.24 -6.70 3.38
CA PHE A 100 4.95 -7.90 2.60
C PHE A 100 4.77 -9.16 3.45
N ILE A 101 5.49 -9.28 4.57
CA ILE A 101 5.24 -10.33 5.55
C ILE A 101 3.83 -10.18 6.17
N LEU A 102 3.37 -8.96 6.44
CA LEU A 102 1.98 -8.75 6.89
C LEU A 102 0.97 -9.21 5.82
N VAL A 103 1.21 -8.89 4.55
CA VAL A 103 0.38 -9.38 3.43
C VAL A 103 0.35 -10.91 3.43
N ASP A 104 1.51 -11.56 3.54
CA ASP A 104 1.63 -13.01 3.58
C ASP A 104 0.91 -13.65 4.79
N LEU A 105 0.93 -12.97 5.94
CA LEU A 105 0.19 -13.41 7.12
C LEU A 105 -1.32 -13.36 6.89
N GLU A 106 -1.83 -12.28 6.27
CA GLU A 106 -3.26 -12.15 5.94
C GLU A 106 -3.72 -13.22 4.94
N VAL A 107 -2.88 -13.61 3.97
CA VAL A 107 -3.23 -14.67 3.00
C VAL A 107 -2.79 -16.07 3.42
N GLY A 108 -2.20 -16.23 4.61
CA GLY A 108 -1.78 -17.52 5.14
C GLY A 108 -0.58 -18.16 4.43
N THR A 109 0.21 -17.40 3.67
CA THR A 109 1.42 -17.86 2.99
C THR A 109 2.68 -17.71 3.85
N ALA A 110 2.62 -16.92 4.93
CA ALA A 110 3.71 -16.79 5.89
C ALA A 110 3.82 -18.04 6.77
N GLY A 111 5.04 -18.57 6.93
CA GLY A 111 5.32 -19.68 7.85
C GLY A 111 5.26 -19.28 9.33
N ASP A 112 5.15 -20.27 10.21
CA ASP A 112 4.98 -20.06 11.66
C ASP A 112 6.13 -19.26 12.32
N ALA A 113 7.35 -19.37 11.77
CA ALA A 113 8.47 -18.57 12.24
C ALA A 113 8.24 -17.07 11.99
N ALA A 114 7.76 -16.70 10.81
CA ALA A 114 7.43 -15.30 10.48
C ALA A 114 6.27 -14.79 11.33
N ARG A 115 5.24 -15.62 11.55
CA ARG A 115 4.12 -15.29 12.44
C ARG A 115 4.60 -14.96 13.85
N ARG A 116 5.40 -15.84 14.47
CA ARG A 116 5.93 -15.61 15.83
C ARG A 116 6.78 -14.35 15.92
N VAL A 117 7.59 -14.07 14.89
CA VAL A 117 8.38 -12.82 14.85
C VAL A 117 7.46 -11.61 14.83
N MET A 118 6.42 -11.61 14.00
CA MET A 118 5.50 -10.48 13.87
C MET A 118 4.58 -10.27 15.08
N GLU A 119 4.35 -11.29 15.91
CA GLU A 119 3.58 -11.19 17.16
C GLU A 119 4.35 -10.49 18.30
N SER A 120 5.69 -10.53 18.24
CA SER A 120 6.55 -9.83 19.21
C SER A 120 6.38 -8.31 19.17
N ASP A 121 6.76 -7.59 20.24
CA ASP A 121 6.70 -6.12 20.26
C ASP A 121 7.52 -5.49 19.13
N GLU A 122 8.71 -6.03 18.87
CA GLU A 122 9.56 -5.58 17.77
C GLU A 122 8.96 -5.89 16.40
N GLY A 123 8.34 -7.05 16.24
CA GLY A 123 7.62 -7.42 15.02
C GLY A 123 6.44 -6.51 14.73
N ARG A 124 5.64 -6.18 15.75
CA ARG A 124 4.54 -5.22 15.66
C ARG A 124 5.04 -3.85 15.22
N ARG A 125 6.10 -3.33 15.85
CA ARG A 125 6.73 -2.07 15.47
C ARG A 125 7.21 -2.07 14.01
N ARG A 126 7.88 -3.13 13.57
CA ARG A 126 8.30 -3.28 12.16
C ARG A 126 7.12 -3.35 11.20
N GLY A 127 6.03 -3.99 11.60
CA GLY A 127 4.78 -4.02 10.84
C GLY A 127 4.19 -2.62 10.64
N GLU A 128 4.17 -1.80 11.69
CA GLU A 128 3.74 -0.40 11.62
C GLU A 128 4.65 0.45 10.72
N GLU A 129 5.97 0.29 10.87
CA GLU A 129 6.96 0.93 9.99
C GLU A 129 6.77 0.52 8.53
N GLY A 130 6.45 -0.76 8.28
CA GLY A 130 6.16 -1.29 6.96
C GLY A 130 4.88 -0.72 6.36
N LEU A 131 3.79 -0.68 7.13
CA LEU A 131 2.55 -0.02 6.71
C LEU A 131 2.78 1.45 6.37
N ALA A 132 3.59 2.16 7.16
CA ALA A 132 3.95 3.54 6.88
C ALA A 132 4.79 3.68 5.60
N GLU A 133 5.72 2.77 5.32
CA GLU A 133 6.52 2.77 4.09
C GLU A 133 5.67 2.45 2.85
N ALA A 134 4.83 1.41 2.92
CA ALA A 134 3.87 1.09 1.86
C ALA A 134 2.91 2.27 1.62
N GLY A 135 2.49 2.95 2.70
CA GLY A 135 1.70 4.17 2.65
C GLY A 135 2.39 5.30 1.89
N ARG A 136 3.68 5.54 2.16
CA ARG A 136 4.51 6.53 1.44
C ARG A 136 4.69 6.20 -0.03
N PHE A 137 4.94 4.93 -0.35
CA PHE A 137 5.04 4.46 -1.73
C PHE A 137 3.72 4.72 -2.48
N LEU A 138 2.60 4.28 -1.91
CA LEU A 138 1.29 4.46 -2.53
C LEU A 138 0.94 5.95 -2.67
N ALA A 139 1.28 6.79 -1.70
CA ALA A 139 1.08 8.23 -1.76
C ALA A 139 1.85 8.86 -2.94
N ALA A 140 3.08 8.41 -3.20
CA ALA A 140 3.85 8.84 -4.35
C ALA A 140 3.20 8.41 -5.67
N GLU A 141 2.72 7.16 -5.77
CA GLU A 141 2.09 6.64 -6.98
C GLU A 141 0.72 7.27 -7.26
N LEU A 142 -0.06 7.59 -6.22
CA LEU A 142 -1.37 8.23 -6.34
C LEU A 142 -1.30 9.73 -6.64
N THR A 143 -0.15 10.37 -6.42
CA THR A 143 0.05 11.81 -6.66
C THR A 143 1.18 12.11 -7.65
N ARG A 144 1.62 11.09 -8.39
CA ARG A 144 2.62 11.27 -9.44
C ARG A 144 2.05 12.16 -10.54
N GLY A 145 2.90 13.06 -11.05
CA GLY A 145 2.55 13.86 -12.23
C GLY A 145 2.26 12.96 -13.43
N LYS A 146 1.46 13.46 -14.38
CA LYS A 146 1.32 12.82 -15.69
C LYS A 146 2.68 12.75 -16.38
#